data_AF-A0A167MC98-F1
#
_entry.id   AF-A0A167MC98-F1
#
_cell.length_a   1.000
_cell.length_b   1.000
_cell.length_c   1.000
_cell.angle_alpha   90.00
_cell.angle_beta   90.00
_cell.angle_gamma   90.00
#
_symmetry.space_group_name_H-M   'P 1'
#
loop_
_entity.id
_entity.type
_entity.pdbx_description
1 polymer ?
#
loop_
_entity_poly.entity_id
_entity_poly.type
_entity_poly.pdbx_seq_one_letter_code
_entity_poly.pdbx_strand_id
1 'polypeptide(L)'
;MSSKYIVLVAIMLAAIILVLAFQFKTAQQRHHWQQDVVEVHSTEVVYQERKVDAPIQPLPIVKQYDVAWAQLGKALFKSPLLSSDNTVSCASCHDLYNGGDDGFSVSVGIKQQLGERNSPTVINSVLNFRQFWDGRSPNLESQTPEPIHNPMEMGTNWQAVIEKLNAQPGFVKSFNAVSNDGITVENIIKAIVAFEASLISQNTPIDDFLLGKADALTSQQQRGYEKFVSYGCVTCHQGRNIGGNLYQKVGRLDQVPEQLLDDVGRFEVTQNPQDKFVFKVPSLRNVALTAPYFHNGSVDNLSDAIRIMARGQLGLDLSDEDVADIEALLQSFSGDLPRSLAE
;
A
#
# COMPACT_ATOMS: atom_id res chain seq x y z
N MET A 1 12.66 -13.79 57.79
CA MET A 1 12.49 -12.66 56.84
C MET A 1 11.70 -11.56 57.53
N SER A 2 12.28 -10.38 57.67
CA SER A 2 11.66 -9.24 58.37
C SER A 2 10.38 -8.79 57.66
N SER A 3 9.33 -8.48 58.42
CA SER A 3 8.06 -7.91 57.94
C SER A 3 8.25 -6.76 56.93
N LYS A 4 9.36 -6.00 57.06
CA LYS A 4 9.74 -4.92 56.13
C LYS A 4 9.99 -5.41 54.69
N TYR A 5 10.51 -6.61 54.48
CA TYR A 5 10.76 -7.16 53.14
C TYR A 5 9.45 -7.54 52.43
N ILE A 6 8.46 -8.05 53.16
CA ILE A 6 7.16 -8.44 52.59
C ILE A 6 6.42 -7.19 52.10
N VAL A 7 6.47 -6.10 52.87
CA VAL A 7 5.86 -4.81 52.49
C VAL A 7 6.54 -4.22 51.25
N LEU A 8 7.87 -4.28 51.18
CA LEU A 8 8.63 -3.78 50.02
C LEU A 8 8.31 -4.54 48.72
N VAL A 9 8.21 -5.88 48.79
CA VAL A 9 7.85 -6.71 47.64
C VAL A 9 6.40 -6.45 47.21
N ALA A 10 5.48 -6.30 48.16
CA ALA A 10 4.08 -5.98 47.85
C ALA A 10 3.91 -4.63 47.15
N ILE A 11 4.66 -3.60 47.59
CA ILE A 11 4.66 -2.27 46.95
C ILE A 11 5.23 -2.36 45.52
N MET A 12 6.32 -3.10 45.32
CA MET A 12 6.92 -3.28 43.99
C MET A 12 5.97 -3.99 43.02
N LEU A 13 5.30 -5.06 43.47
CA LEU A 13 4.32 -5.78 42.67
C LEU A 13 3.11 -4.89 42.32
N ALA A 14 2.61 -4.10 43.27
CA ALA A 14 1.52 -3.16 43.02
C ALA A 14 1.91 -2.08 41.99
N ALA A 15 3.15 -1.57 42.05
CA ALA A 15 3.68 -0.61 41.08
C ALA A 15 3.79 -1.22 39.67
N ILE A 16 4.28 -2.47 39.55
CA ILE A 16 4.37 -3.18 38.27
C ILE A 16 2.97 -3.40 37.68
N ILE A 17 2.00 -3.82 38.50
CA ILE A 17 0.61 -4.00 38.05
C ILE A 17 0.01 -2.68 37.56
N LEU A 18 0.28 -1.57 38.24
CA LEU A 18 -0.19 -0.24 37.83
C LEU A 18 0.44 0.21 36.50
N VAL A 19 1.75 -0.02 36.32
CA VAL A 19 2.45 0.29 35.06
C VAL A 19 1.92 -0.57 33.91
N LEU A 20 1.73 -1.88 34.14
CA LEU A 20 1.15 -2.78 33.13
C LEU A 20 -0.30 -2.40 32.80
N ALA A 21 -1.11 -2.06 33.80
CA ALA A 21 -2.49 -1.59 33.57
C ALA A 21 -2.53 -0.27 32.81
N PHE A 22 -1.58 0.64 33.06
CA PHE A 22 -1.45 1.90 32.32
C PHE A 22 -0.98 1.66 30.87
N GLN A 23 -0.01 0.77 30.65
CA GLN A 23 0.42 0.37 29.31
C GLN A 23 -0.69 -0.36 28.53
N PHE A 24 -1.48 -1.19 29.20
CA PHE A 24 -2.63 -1.87 28.59
C PHE A 24 -3.74 -0.87 28.24
N LYS A 25 -4.02 0.09 29.12
CA LYS A 25 -5.02 1.14 28.87
C LYS A 25 -4.59 2.09 27.75
N THR A 26 -3.31 2.43 27.67
CA THR A 26 -2.77 3.25 26.57
C THR A 26 -2.74 2.48 25.25
N ALA A 27 -2.43 1.18 25.26
CA ALA A 27 -2.57 0.31 24.09
C ALA A 27 -4.04 0.21 23.64
N GLN A 28 -4.98 0.10 24.58
CA GLN A 28 -6.41 0.05 24.28
C GLN A 28 -6.97 1.40 23.82
N GLN A 29 -6.40 2.53 24.29
CA GLN A 29 -6.74 3.87 23.80
C GLN A 29 -6.17 4.19 22.41
N ARG A 30 -5.04 3.59 22.00
CA ARG A 30 -4.55 3.69 20.60
C ARG A 30 -5.54 3.11 19.59
N HIS A 31 -6.44 2.23 20.02
CA HIS A 31 -7.48 1.62 19.18
C HIS A 31 -8.85 2.32 19.24
N HIS A 32 -8.94 3.50 19.86
CA HIS A 32 -10.20 4.26 19.94
C HIS A 32 -10.12 5.59 19.19
N TRP A 33 -9.52 5.58 18.00
CA TRP A 33 -9.78 6.62 17.02
C TRP A 33 -11.22 6.44 16.57
N GLN A 34 -12.07 7.37 16.98
CA GLN A 34 -13.45 7.46 16.54
C GLN A 34 -13.41 7.61 15.02
N GLN A 35 -13.58 6.47 14.33
CA GLN A 35 -13.75 6.42 12.90
C GLN A 35 -15.08 7.12 12.62
N ASP A 36 -15.02 8.40 12.27
CA ASP A 36 -16.09 8.99 11.47
C ASP A 36 -16.07 8.19 10.16
N VAL A 37 -16.87 7.12 10.11
CA VAL A 37 -17.01 6.27 8.92
C VAL A 37 -17.68 7.12 7.86
N VAL A 38 -16.87 7.82 7.07
CA VAL A 38 -17.35 8.51 5.89
C VAL A 38 -17.61 7.45 4.83
N GLU A 39 -18.89 7.13 4.61
CA GLU A 39 -19.31 6.31 3.48
C GLU A 39 -19.11 7.10 2.17
N VAL A 40 -17.94 6.96 1.55
CA VAL A 40 -17.73 7.46 0.18
C VAL A 40 -18.10 6.34 -0.80
N HIS A 41 -19.22 6.52 -1.48
CA HIS A 41 -19.76 5.60 -2.47
C HIS A 41 -19.26 5.98 -3.87
N SER A 42 -18.17 5.34 -4.31
CA SER A 42 -17.65 5.29 -5.69
C SER A 42 -17.11 6.60 -6.28
N THR A 43 -15.92 6.53 -6.86
CA THR A 43 -15.18 7.63 -7.51
C THR A 43 -15.71 8.01 -8.90
N GLU A 44 -16.91 7.57 -9.28
CA GLU A 44 -17.46 7.71 -10.65
C GLU A 44 -16.51 7.21 -11.78
N VAL A 45 -15.44 6.49 -11.44
CA VAL A 45 -14.49 5.96 -12.43
C VAL A 45 -15.10 4.73 -13.09
N VAL A 46 -15.21 4.79 -14.42
CA VAL A 46 -15.73 3.69 -15.23
C VAL A 46 -14.56 2.94 -15.86
N TYR A 47 -14.43 1.69 -15.46
CA TYR A 47 -13.44 0.76 -15.99
C TYR A 47 -14.06 -0.16 -17.03
N GLN A 48 -13.39 -0.35 -18.16
CA GLN A 48 -13.65 -1.44 -19.09
C GLN A 48 -12.72 -2.60 -18.76
N GLU A 49 -13.29 -3.65 -18.16
CA GLU A 49 -12.56 -4.88 -17.88
C GLU A 49 -12.11 -5.59 -19.16
N ARG A 50 -10.94 -6.20 -19.12
CA ARG A 50 -10.39 -7.06 -20.17
C ARG A 50 -10.20 -8.46 -19.58
N LYS A 51 -10.52 -9.51 -20.34
CA LYS A 51 -10.42 -10.89 -19.87
C LYS A 51 -9.75 -11.79 -20.91
N VAL A 52 -8.93 -12.71 -20.41
CA VAL A 52 -8.19 -13.71 -21.18
C VAL A 52 -8.21 -15.06 -20.44
N ASP A 53 -7.95 -16.16 -21.14
CA ASP A 53 -7.85 -17.49 -20.53
C ASP A 53 -6.44 -17.74 -19.98
N ALA A 54 -6.08 -17.03 -18.91
CA ALA A 54 -4.78 -17.11 -18.24
C ALA A 54 -4.92 -16.71 -16.76
N PRO A 55 -4.01 -17.11 -15.85
CA PRO A 55 -4.08 -16.70 -14.45
C PRO A 55 -3.83 -15.19 -14.25
N ILE A 56 -2.97 -14.59 -15.07
CA ILE A 56 -2.77 -13.13 -15.10
C ILE A 56 -3.77 -12.51 -16.07
N GLN A 57 -4.40 -11.42 -15.66
CA GLN A 57 -5.38 -10.70 -16.49
C GLN A 57 -4.81 -9.32 -16.86
N PRO A 58 -5.11 -8.80 -18.07
CA PRO A 58 -4.75 -7.43 -18.42
C PRO A 58 -5.38 -6.41 -17.45
N LEU A 59 -4.74 -5.25 -17.26
CA LEU A 59 -5.33 -4.15 -16.51
C LEU A 59 -6.66 -3.72 -17.15
N PRO A 60 -7.64 -3.18 -16.42
CA PRO A 60 -8.80 -2.56 -17.05
C PRO A 60 -8.39 -1.27 -17.79
N ILE A 61 -9.20 -0.84 -18.75
CA ILE A 61 -9.05 0.48 -19.39
C ILE A 61 -9.91 1.48 -18.63
N VAL A 62 -9.34 2.60 -18.20
CA VAL A 62 -10.11 3.74 -17.66
C VAL A 62 -10.87 4.41 -18.81
N LYS A 63 -12.20 4.26 -18.84
CA LYS A 63 -13.05 4.85 -19.90
C LYS A 63 -13.45 6.28 -19.59
N GLN A 64 -13.75 6.53 -18.32
CA GLN A 64 -14.26 7.81 -17.85
C GLN A 64 -13.94 7.98 -16.37
N TYR A 65 -13.69 9.22 -15.97
CA TYR A 65 -13.66 9.70 -14.60
C TYR A 65 -13.95 11.20 -14.61
N ASP A 66 -14.31 11.77 -13.46
CA ASP A 66 -14.44 13.22 -13.33
C ASP A 66 -13.03 13.85 -13.24
N VAL A 67 -12.64 14.55 -14.31
CA VAL A 67 -11.33 15.20 -14.43
C VAL A 67 -11.17 16.32 -13.41
N ALA A 68 -12.23 17.06 -13.08
CA ALA A 68 -12.14 18.18 -12.14
C ALA A 68 -11.91 17.68 -10.71
N TRP A 69 -12.61 16.62 -10.29
CA TRP A 69 -12.34 15.95 -9.02
C TRP A 69 -10.94 15.34 -8.98
N ALA A 70 -10.50 14.66 -10.06
CA ALA A 70 -9.17 14.07 -10.11
C ALA A 70 -8.04 15.12 -10.10
N GLN A 71 -8.21 16.28 -10.76
CA GLN A 71 -7.24 17.38 -10.72
C GLN A 71 -7.16 18.02 -9.33
N LEU A 72 -8.30 18.22 -8.66
CA LEU A 72 -8.32 18.65 -7.26
C LEU A 72 -7.64 17.63 -6.34
N GLY A 73 -7.91 16.34 -6.54
CA GLY A 73 -7.27 15.24 -5.84
C GLY A 73 -5.76 15.22 -6.02
N LYS A 74 -5.29 15.38 -7.26
CA LYS A 74 -3.86 15.50 -7.60
C LYS A 74 -3.20 16.68 -6.90
N ALA A 75 -3.89 17.82 -6.81
CA ALA A 75 -3.40 18.99 -6.09
C ALA A 75 -3.30 18.72 -4.57
N LEU A 76 -4.30 18.05 -3.98
CA LEU A 76 -4.30 17.65 -2.57
C LEU A 76 -3.21 16.61 -2.27
N PHE A 77 -3.07 15.61 -3.13
CA PHE A 77 -2.07 14.54 -3.02
C PHE A 77 -0.62 15.10 -2.96
N LYS A 78 -0.37 16.19 -3.68
CA LYS A 78 0.91 16.91 -3.69
C LYS A 78 1.00 18.03 -2.65
N SER A 79 -0.08 18.31 -1.92
CA SER A 79 -0.14 19.43 -0.98
C SER A 79 0.38 19.01 0.39
N PRO A 80 1.37 19.73 0.95
CA PRO A 80 1.81 19.45 2.31
C PRO A 80 0.82 19.98 3.37
N LEU A 81 -0.23 20.72 2.98
CA LEU A 81 -1.22 21.27 3.91
C LEU A 81 -2.02 20.19 4.65
N LEU A 82 -1.92 18.95 4.19
CA LEU A 82 -2.50 17.78 4.83
C LEU A 82 -1.63 17.23 5.97
N SER A 83 -0.41 17.73 6.21
CA SER A 83 0.39 17.42 7.40
C SER A 83 0.30 18.52 8.46
N SER A 84 0.64 18.19 9.70
CA SER A 84 0.58 19.13 10.83
C SER A 84 1.52 20.32 10.66
N ASP A 85 2.74 20.08 10.16
CA ASP A 85 3.81 21.07 10.01
C ASP A 85 4.00 21.60 8.58
N ASN A 86 3.13 21.20 7.65
CA ASN A 86 3.20 21.55 6.23
C ASN A 86 4.51 21.11 5.54
N THR A 87 5.09 19.98 5.94
CA THR A 87 6.32 19.43 5.33
C THR A 87 6.11 18.14 4.53
N VAL A 88 5.03 17.40 4.78
CA VAL A 88 4.77 16.07 4.21
C VAL A 88 3.46 16.07 3.43
N SER A 89 3.45 15.44 2.26
CA SER A 89 2.27 15.18 1.43
C SER A 89 2.19 13.69 1.10
N CYS A 90 1.09 13.23 0.49
CA CYS A 90 1.03 11.85 -0.02
C CYS A 90 2.18 11.60 -1.01
N ALA A 91 2.47 12.57 -1.88
CA ALA A 91 3.58 12.51 -2.84
C ALA A 91 4.97 12.48 -2.21
N SER A 92 5.12 12.75 -0.91
CA SER A 92 6.39 12.60 -0.20
C SER A 92 6.76 11.13 0.03
N CYS A 93 5.77 10.25 0.15
CA CYS A 93 5.95 8.81 0.39
C CYS A 93 5.52 7.95 -0.81
N HIS A 94 4.95 8.58 -1.84
CA HIS A 94 4.39 7.93 -3.04
C HIS A 94 4.74 8.76 -4.28
N ASP A 95 5.97 8.61 -4.76
CA ASP A 95 6.48 9.32 -5.94
C ASP A 95 5.85 8.77 -7.22
N LEU A 96 4.84 9.49 -7.70
CA LEU A 96 4.06 9.17 -8.88
C LEU A 96 4.87 9.01 -10.17
N TYR A 97 6.10 9.54 -10.23
CA TYR A 97 6.95 9.46 -11.42
C TYR A 97 8.00 8.36 -11.34
N ASN A 98 8.22 7.78 -10.16
CA ASN A 98 9.21 6.74 -9.90
C ASN A 98 8.53 5.55 -9.20
N GLY A 99 7.65 4.83 -9.91
CA GLY A 99 7.03 3.60 -9.41
C GLY A 99 5.84 3.78 -8.47
N GLY A 100 5.69 4.94 -7.83
CA GLY A 100 4.55 5.28 -6.95
C GLY A 100 4.76 4.95 -5.48
N ASP A 101 5.94 4.45 -5.09
CA ASP A 101 6.46 4.38 -3.72
C ASP A 101 7.50 5.49 -3.49
N ASP A 102 8.28 5.45 -2.40
CA ASP A 102 9.31 6.46 -2.10
C ASP A 102 10.75 5.98 -2.31
N GLY A 103 10.97 4.71 -2.66
CA GLY A 103 12.29 4.13 -2.83
C GLY A 103 13.08 3.96 -1.53
N PHE A 104 12.44 4.07 -0.35
CA PHE A 104 13.08 3.88 0.94
C PHE A 104 12.63 2.59 1.62
N SER A 105 13.46 2.07 2.53
CA SER A 105 13.10 0.90 3.33
C SER A 105 11.84 1.14 4.17
N VAL A 106 11.75 2.32 4.77
CA VAL A 106 10.56 2.83 5.46
C VAL A 106 10.45 4.34 5.22
N SER A 107 9.20 4.83 5.14
CA SER A 107 8.94 6.24 4.85
C SER A 107 9.35 7.18 5.97
N VAL A 108 9.64 8.42 5.59
CA VAL A 108 9.98 9.51 6.51
C VAL A 108 8.80 10.47 6.61
N GLY A 109 8.19 10.58 7.78
CA GLY A 109 7.10 11.51 8.03
C GLY A 109 7.54 12.80 8.73
N ILE A 110 6.57 13.49 9.33
CA ILE A 110 6.79 14.76 10.02
C ILE A 110 7.88 14.62 11.10
N LYS A 111 8.65 15.70 11.29
CA LYS A 111 9.78 15.74 12.24
C LYS A 111 10.83 14.64 12.01
N GLN A 112 10.97 14.16 10.77
CA GLN A 112 11.91 13.10 10.38
C GLN A 112 11.68 11.77 11.11
N GLN A 113 10.44 11.50 11.53
CA GLN A 113 10.10 10.22 12.14
C GLN A 113 10.08 9.14 11.05
N LEU A 114 10.65 7.97 11.38
CA LEU A 114 10.62 6.81 10.50
C LEU A 114 9.35 6.02 10.74
N GLY A 115 8.70 5.59 9.65
CA GLY A 115 7.60 4.63 9.69
C GLY A 115 8.07 3.22 10.05
N GLU A 116 7.11 2.30 10.08
CA GLU A 116 7.36 0.89 10.45
C GLU A 116 7.40 -0.05 9.24
N ARG A 117 6.86 0.40 8.09
CA ARG A 117 6.74 -0.39 6.86
C ARG A 117 7.20 0.40 5.65
N ASN A 118 7.64 -0.32 4.62
CA ASN A 118 7.83 0.21 3.27
C ASN A 118 6.50 0.70 2.70
N SER A 119 6.51 1.85 2.04
CA SER A 119 5.35 2.43 1.38
C SER A 119 5.03 1.68 0.10
N PRO A 120 3.86 1.03 -0.04
CA PRO A 120 3.48 0.40 -1.30
C PRO A 120 3.08 1.45 -2.35
N THR A 121 3.19 1.10 -3.63
CA THR A 121 2.74 2.00 -4.71
C THR A 121 1.25 2.33 -4.66
N VAL A 122 0.92 3.61 -4.92
CA VAL A 122 -0.47 4.05 -5.15
C VAL A 122 -0.96 3.72 -6.56
N ILE A 123 -0.07 3.42 -7.51
CA ILE A 123 -0.45 3.11 -8.88
C ILE A 123 -1.13 1.73 -8.91
N ASN A 124 -2.32 1.67 -9.52
CA ASN A 124 -3.21 0.50 -9.53
C ASN A 124 -3.76 0.10 -8.14
N SER A 125 -3.60 0.91 -7.08
CA SER A 125 -3.99 0.57 -5.71
C SER A 125 -5.50 0.37 -5.55
N VAL A 126 -6.31 1.08 -6.35
CA VAL A 126 -7.77 0.92 -6.43
C VAL A 126 -8.20 -0.50 -6.83
N LEU A 127 -7.32 -1.25 -7.49
CA LEU A 127 -7.60 -2.63 -7.89
C LEU A 127 -7.38 -3.64 -6.75
N ASN A 128 -6.80 -3.20 -5.63
CA ASN A 128 -6.64 -4.05 -4.45
C ASN A 128 -7.99 -4.33 -3.79
N PHE A 129 -8.20 -5.54 -3.28
CA PHE A 129 -9.39 -5.85 -2.49
C PHE A 129 -9.39 -5.17 -1.12
N ARG A 130 -8.20 -4.78 -0.62
CA ARG A 130 -7.92 -4.17 0.69
C ARG A 130 -6.67 -3.30 0.60
N GLN A 131 -6.57 -2.26 1.41
CA GLN A 131 -5.42 -1.35 1.47
C GLN A 131 -4.52 -1.63 2.68
N PHE A 132 -3.28 -1.13 2.65
CA PHE A 132 -2.16 -1.48 3.53
C PHE A 132 -1.68 -2.94 3.43
N TRP A 133 -0.49 -3.20 3.95
CA TRP A 133 0.14 -4.53 3.97
C TRP A 133 -0.65 -5.57 4.78
N ASP A 134 -1.27 -5.18 5.89
CA ASP A 134 -2.12 -6.04 6.73
C ASP A 134 -3.57 -6.14 6.22
N GLY A 135 -3.94 -5.31 5.24
CA GLY A 135 -5.29 -5.21 4.72
C GLY A 135 -6.31 -4.68 5.73
N ARG A 136 -5.91 -3.84 6.69
CA ARG A 136 -6.81 -3.29 7.72
C ARG A 136 -7.86 -2.34 7.17
N SER A 137 -7.57 -1.69 6.04
CA SER A 137 -8.49 -0.75 5.42
C SER A 137 -9.26 -1.40 4.25
N PRO A 138 -10.60 -1.31 4.21
CA PRO A 138 -11.41 -1.99 3.21
C PRO A 138 -11.25 -1.44 1.79
N ASN A 139 -10.95 -0.15 1.65
CA ASN A 139 -10.90 0.58 0.38
C ASN A 139 -10.04 1.86 0.53
N LEU A 140 -9.88 2.63 -0.55
CA LEU A 140 -9.07 3.85 -0.53
C LEU A 140 -9.70 4.93 0.35
N GLU A 141 -11.02 5.00 0.38
CA GLU A 141 -11.77 6.02 1.12
C GLU A 141 -11.59 5.87 2.63
N SER A 142 -11.53 4.63 3.12
CA SER A 142 -11.19 4.32 4.51
C SER A 142 -9.69 4.40 4.78
N GLN A 143 -8.84 4.32 3.75
CA GLN A 143 -7.39 4.41 3.87
C GLN A 143 -6.95 5.87 4.06
N THR A 144 -7.52 6.81 3.30
CA THR A 144 -7.09 8.22 3.25
C THR A 144 -6.96 8.91 4.62
N PRO A 145 -7.86 8.72 5.60
CA PRO A 145 -7.74 9.38 6.91
C PRO A 145 -6.55 8.87 7.74
N GLU A 146 -6.14 7.61 7.55
CA GLU A 146 -5.12 6.98 8.38
C GLU A 146 -3.75 7.69 8.33
N PRO A 147 -3.13 7.94 7.16
CA PRO A 147 -1.85 8.66 7.09
C PRO A 147 -1.96 10.10 7.60
N ILE A 148 -3.10 10.76 7.35
CA ILE A 148 -3.38 12.13 7.79
C ILE A 148 -3.32 12.22 9.32
N HIS A 149 -3.89 11.22 10.02
CA HIS A 149 -3.94 11.19 11.48
C HIS A 149 -2.72 10.54 12.14
N ASN A 150 -1.95 9.72 11.41
CA ASN A 150 -0.82 9.00 11.99
C ASN A 150 0.27 10.00 12.44
N PRO A 151 0.64 10.05 13.74
CA PRO A 151 1.62 10.99 14.28
C PRO A 151 3.05 10.79 13.76
N MET A 152 3.35 9.63 13.17
CA MET A 152 4.63 9.34 12.53
C MET A 152 4.65 9.70 11.04
N GLU A 153 3.48 9.93 10.43
CA GLU A 153 3.34 10.26 9.00
C GLU A 153 2.98 11.74 8.85
N MET A 154 1.69 12.12 8.84
CA MET A 154 1.26 13.51 8.63
C MET A 154 0.80 14.19 9.94
N GLY A 155 0.32 13.41 10.91
CA GLY A 155 0.12 13.80 12.31
C GLY A 155 -0.83 14.97 12.57
N THR A 156 -1.89 15.12 11.77
CA THR A 156 -2.88 16.21 11.89
C THR A 156 -4.31 15.69 12.10
N ASN A 157 -5.29 16.59 12.16
CA ASN A 157 -6.72 16.26 12.20
C ASN A 157 -7.50 17.06 11.16
N TRP A 158 -8.74 16.63 10.90
CA TRP A 158 -9.59 17.24 9.87
C TRP A 158 -9.88 18.73 10.09
N GLN A 159 -10.10 19.14 11.34
CA GLN A 159 -10.32 20.55 11.66
C GLN A 159 -9.13 21.39 11.20
N ALA A 160 -7.91 21.00 11.56
CA ALA A 160 -6.69 21.71 11.16
C ALA A 160 -6.47 21.70 9.63
N VAL A 161 -6.77 20.59 8.96
CA VAL A 161 -6.71 20.49 7.49
C VAL A 161 -7.69 21.47 6.84
N ILE A 162 -8.95 21.48 7.28
CA ILE A 162 -10.00 22.34 6.75
C ILE A 162 -9.65 23.81 6.97
N GLU A 163 -9.14 24.17 8.15
CA GLU A 163 -8.66 25.54 8.44
C GLU A 163 -7.54 25.96 7.47
N LYS A 164 -6.55 25.09 7.24
CA LYS A 164 -5.44 25.35 6.29
C LYS A 164 -5.93 25.51 4.86
N LEU A 165 -6.83 24.63 4.39
CA LEU A 165 -7.36 24.67 3.03
C LEU A 165 -8.26 25.90 2.80
N ASN A 166 -9.08 26.29 3.78
CA ASN A 166 -9.90 27.51 3.71
C ASN A 166 -9.05 28.78 3.64
N ALA A 167 -7.84 28.76 4.21
CA ALA A 167 -6.90 29.87 4.10
C ALA A 167 -6.23 29.98 2.71
N GLN A 168 -6.48 29.03 1.79
CA GLN A 168 -5.94 29.05 0.42
C GLN A 168 -7.04 29.38 -0.60
N PRO A 169 -7.06 30.59 -1.19
CA PRO A 169 -8.08 30.98 -2.17
C PRO A 169 -8.18 30.03 -3.37
N GLY A 170 -7.05 29.43 -3.79
CA GLY A 170 -7.01 28.44 -4.86
C GLY A 170 -7.81 27.17 -4.55
N PHE A 171 -7.69 26.64 -3.32
CA PHE A 171 -8.46 25.47 -2.90
C PHE A 171 -9.94 25.82 -2.72
N VAL A 172 -10.28 26.93 -2.05
CA VAL A 172 -11.67 27.38 -1.89
C VAL A 172 -12.37 27.47 -3.25
N LYS A 173 -11.72 28.11 -4.24
CA LYS A 173 -12.25 28.21 -5.61
C LYS A 173 -12.43 26.83 -6.25
N SER A 174 -11.45 25.94 -6.10
CA SER A 174 -11.46 24.62 -6.75
C SER A 174 -12.54 23.70 -6.16
N PHE A 175 -12.70 23.70 -4.84
CA PHE A 175 -13.77 22.93 -4.17
C PHE A 175 -15.16 23.47 -4.54
N ASN A 176 -15.36 24.79 -4.53
CA ASN A 176 -16.64 25.40 -4.92
C ASN A 176 -16.99 25.17 -6.40
N ALA A 177 -16.00 24.83 -7.25
CA ALA A 177 -16.24 24.50 -8.65
C ALA A 177 -16.75 23.07 -8.87
N VAL A 178 -16.46 22.15 -7.94
CA VAL A 178 -16.83 20.72 -8.05
C VAL A 178 -17.90 20.28 -7.05
N SER A 179 -18.18 21.10 -6.03
CA SER A 179 -19.15 20.81 -4.97
C SER A 179 -19.79 22.08 -4.40
N ASN A 180 -21.10 22.03 -4.14
CA ASN A 180 -21.83 23.10 -3.47
C ASN A 180 -21.47 23.22 -1.97
N ASP A 181 -20.99 22.14 -1.37
CA ASP A 181 -20.63 22.09 0.05
C ASP A 181 -19.19 22.59 0.30
N GLY A 182 -18.43 22.85 -0.77
CA GLY A 182 -17.06 23.36 -0.68
C GLY A 182 -16.10 22.40 0.00
N ILE A 183 -15.28 22.92 0.92
CA ILE A 183 -14.25 22.15 1.63
C ILE A 183 -14.89 21.41 2.81
N THR A 184 -15.10 20.11 2.65
CA THR A 184 -15.54 19.19 3.72
C THR A 184 -14.62 17.96 3.76
N VAL A 185 -14.68 17.17 4.83
CA VAL A 185 -13.90 15.92 4.94
C VAL A 185 -14.24 14.98 3.78
N GLU A 186 -15.54 14.84 3.50
CA GLU A 186 -16.08 14.01 2.43
C GLU A 186 -15.53 14.43 1.07
N ASN A 187 -15.52 15.73 0.78
CA ASN A 187 -15.02 16.24 -0.50
C ASN A 187 -13.49 16.11 -0.61
N ILE A 188 -12.75 16.26 0.50
CA ILE A 188 -11.29 16.03 0.49
C ILE A 188 -10.98 14.57 0.16
N ILE A 189 -11.63 13.62 0.84
CA ILE A 189 -11.45 12.19 0.60
C ILE A 189 -11.89 11.86 -0.84
N LYS A 190 -13.08 12.30 -1.26
CA LYS A 190 -13.59 12.09 -2.63
C LYS A 190 -12.59 12.55 -3.70
N ALA A 191 -12.00 13.73 -3.53
CA ALA A 191 -11.02 14.26 -4.47
C ALA A 191 -9.77 13.36 -4.55
N ILE A 192 -9.15 13.05 -3.41
CA ILE A 192 -7.95 12.19 -3.35
C ILE A 192 -8.23 10.82 -3.98
N VAL A 193 -9.34 10.19 -3.60
CA VAL A 193 -9.69 8.86 -4.07
C VAL A 193 -10.05 8.87 -5.56
N ALA A 194 -10.72 9.91 -6.07
CA ALA A 194 -10.97 10.08 -7.50
C ALA A 194 -9.66 10.15 -8.30
N PHE A 195 -8.66 10.85 -7.76
CA PHE A 195 -7.33 10.88 -8.36
C PHE A 195 -6.67 9.50 -8.32
N GLU A 196 -6.58 8.84 -7.16
CA GLU A 196 -5.95 7.52 -7.03
C GLU A 196 -6.64 6.44 -7.87
N ALA A 197 -7.96 6.47 -7.95
CA ALA A 197 -8.74 5.58 -8.80
C ALA A 197 -8.44 5.74 -10.30
N SER A 198 -8.01 6.94 -10.72
CA SER A 198 -7.57 7.18 -12.10
C SER A 198 -6.14 6.68 -12.39
N LEU A 199 -5.35 6.35 -11.36
CA LEU A 199 -3.94 5.95 -11.50
C LEU A 199 -3.77 4.50 -11.96
N ILE A 200 -4.29 4.17 -13.13
CA ILE A 200 -4.08 2.86 -13.77
C ILE A 200 -2.93 2.96 -14.78
N SER A 201 -1.92 2.09 -14.63
CA SER A 201 -0.81 1.96 -15.57
C SER A 201 -1.30 1.59 -16.97
N GLN A 202 -0.56 2.00 -18.01
CA GLN A 202 -0.94 1.76 -19.40
C GLN A 202 0.14 0.99 -20.15
N ASN A 203 -0.24 0.35 -21.26
CA ASN A 203 0.69 -0.22 -22.24
C ASN A 203 1.79 -1.13 -21.63
N THR A 204 1.44 -1.96 -20.63
CA THR A 204 2.41 -2.92 -20.06
C THR A 204 2.67 -4.05 -21.06
N PRO A 205 3.93 -4.46 -21.31
CA PRO A 205 4.23 -5.53 -22.27
C PRO A 205 3.55 -6.86 -21.94
N ILE A 206 3.35 -7.19 -20.65
CA ILE A 206 2.59 -8.38 -20.25
C ILE A 206 1.12 -8.32 -20.71
N ASP A 207 0.47 -7.16 -20.65
CA ASP A 207 -0.92 -7.02 -21.07
C ASP A 207 -1.05 -7.19 -22.59
N ASP A 208 -0.15 -6.58 -23.36
CA ASP A 208 -0.09 -6.73 -24.82
C ASP A 208 0.10 -8.20 -25.22
N PHE A 209 1.00 -8.90 -24.54
CA PHE A 209 1.24 -10.33 -24.76
C PHE A 209 0.01 -11.18 -24.47
N LEU A 210 -0.65 -10.94 -23.33
CA LEU A 210 -1.89 -11.65 -22.97
C LEU A 210 -3.03 -11.37 -23.96
N LEU A 211 -3.03 -10.20 -24.61
CA LEU A 211 -3.99 -9.83 -25.66
C LEU A 211 -3.62 -10.37 -27.05
N GLY A 212 -2.60 -11.22 -27.16
CA GLY A 212 -2.25 -11.95 -28.38
C GLY A 212 -1.09 -11.34 -29.18
N LYS A 213 -0.46 -10.26 -28.69
CA LYS A 213 0.74 -9.70 -29.31
C LYS A 213 1.98 -10.45 -28.83
N ALA A 214 2.26 -11.60 -29.46
CA ALA A 214 3.30 -12.53 -29.02
C ALA A 214 4.71 -11.90 -28.93
N ASP A 215 5.01 -10.90 -29.77
CA ASP A 215 6.29 -10.18 -29.79
C ASP A 215 6.38 -9.05 -28.75
N ALA A 216 5.35 -8.82 -27.93
CA ALA A 216 5.39 -7.86 -26.84
C ALA A 216 6.33 -8.30 -25.71
N LEU A 217 6.53 -9.61 -25.53
CA LEU A 217 7.55 -10.15 -24.63
C LEU A 217 8.75 -10.65 -25.44
N THR A 218 9.95 -10.36 -24.95
CA THR A 218 11.18 -11.00 -25.42
C THR A 218 11.15 -12.51 -25.15
N SER A 219 11.98 -13.29 -25.84
CA SER A 219 12.08 -14.74 -25.58
C SER A 219 12.44 -15.07 -24.13
N GLN A 220 13.23 -14.21 -23.47
CA GLN A 220 13.57 -14.36 -22.05
C GLN A 220 12.35 -14.18 -21.16
N GLN A 221 11.57 -13.13 -21.42
CA GLN A 221 10.33 -12.84 -20.69
C GLN A 221 9.28 -13.92 -20.87
N GLN A 222 9.17 -14.52 -22.06
CA GLN A 222 8.27 -15.64 -22.31
C GLN A 222 8.67 -16.88 -21.49
N ARG A 223 9.96 -17.23 -21.44
CA ARG A 223 10.44 -18.29 -20.53
C ARG A 223 10.16 -17.96 -19.06
N GLY A 224 10.37 -16.70 -18.67
CA GLY A 224 10.02 -16.19 -17.35
C GLY A 224 8.55 -16.39 -17.01
N TYR A 225 7.65 -16.07 -17.95
CA TYR A 225 6.20 -16.29 -17.80
C TYR A 225 5.87 -17.76 -17.58
N GLU A 226 6.41 -18.66 -18.40
CA GLU A 226 6.22 -20.11 -18.27
C GLU A 226 6.71 -20.63 -16.91
N LYS A 227 7.88 -20.17 -16.44
CA LYS A 227 8.43 -20.50 -15.11
C LYS A 227 7.55 -19.95 -13.99
N PHE A 228 7.12 -18.70 -14.08
CA PHE A 228 6.26 -18.06 -13.08
C PHE A 228 4.92 -18.78 -12.92
N VAL A 229 4.33 -19.25 -14.01
CA VAL A 229 3.11 -20.07 -14.00
C VAL A 229 3.40 -21.47 -13.45
N SER A 230 4.38 -22.18 -14.01
CA SER A 230 4.64 -23.59 -13.71
C SER A 230 5.20 -23.84 -12.30
N TYR A 231 5.99 -22.92 -11.76
CA TYR A 231 6.45 -22.98 -10.36
C TYR A 231 5.34 -22.63 -9.35
N GLY A 232 4.24 -22.03 -9.81
CA GLY A 232 3.08 -21.77 -8.98
C GLY A 232 3.04 -20.39 -8.32
N CYS A 233 3.86 -19.43 -8.76
CA CYS A 233 3.82 -18.03 -8.28
C CYS A 233 2.42 -17.42 -8.47
N VAL A 234 1.75 -17.79 -9.56
CA VAL A 234 0.36 -17.40 -9.89
C VAL A 234 -0.70 -17.91 -8.93
N THR A 235 -0.36 -18.82 -8.00
CA THR A 235 -1.29 -19.23 -6.93
C THR A 235 -1.65 -18.04 -6.03
N CYS A 236 -0.70 -17.12 -5.85
CA CYS A 236 -0.86 -15.93 -5.03
C CYS A 236 -0.91 -14.65 -5.88
N HIS A 237 -0.03 -14.57 -6.89
CA HIS A 237 0.14 -13.41 -7.75
C HIS A 237 -0.61 -13.57 -9.07
N GLN A 238 -1.92 -13.36 -9.03
CA GLN A 238 -2.83 -13.53 -10.18
C GLN A 238 -3.81 -12.37 -10.36
N GLY A 239 -4.61 -12.44 -11.42
CA GLY A 239 -5.64 -11.45 -11.73
C GLY A 239 -5.04 -10.17 -12.31
N ARG A 240 -5.85 -9.10 -12.34
CA ARG A 240 -5.50 -7.84 -13.01
C ARG A 240 -4.32 -7.11 -12.38
N ASN A 241 -4.18 -7.19 -11.05
CA ASN A 241 -3.10 -6.55 -10.30
C ASN A 241 -1.94 -7.51 -10.00
N ILE A 242 -1.97 -8.75 -10.50
CA ILE A 242 -0.92 -9.76 -10.29
C ILE A 242 -0.61 -9.92 -8.79
N GLY A 243 -1.68 -10.12 -8.01
CA GLY A 243 -1.70 -9.96 -6.55
C GLY A 243 -2.73 -8.92 -6.12
N GLY A 244 -2.60 -8.43 -4.88
CA GLY A 244 -3.49 -7.41 -4.33
C GLY A 244 -4.92 -7.87 -4.08
N ASN A 245 -5.22 -9.17 -4.13
CA ASN A 245 -6.60 -9.69 -4.08
C ASN A 245 -6.82 -10.84 -3.08
N LEU A 246 -5.79 -11.20 -2.30
CA LEU A 246 -5.89 -12.19 -1.24
C LEU A 246 -4.82 -11.96 -0.16
N TYR A 247 -4.95 -12.67 0.95
CA TYR A 247 -3.97 -12.73 2.03
C TYR A 247 -3.15 -14.01 1.96
N GLN A 248 -1.87 -13.95 2.31
CA GLN A 248 -1.01 -15.12 2.49
C GLN A 248 -0.03 -14.94 3.64
N LYS A 249 0.34 -16.05 4.26
CA LYS A 249 1.46 -16.11 5.21
C LYS A 249 2.78 -15.91 4.47
N VAL A 250 3.61 -14.98 4.92
CA VAL A 250 5.02 -14.87 4.51
C VAL A 250 5.80 -15.97 5.22
N GLY A 251 6.60 -16.73 4.47
CA GLY A 251 7.30 -17.90 4.98
C GLY A 251 6.36 -19.06 5.27
N ARG A 252 5.59 -19.51 4.26
CA ARG A 252 4.72 -20.70 4.41
C ARG A 252 5.52 -21.94 4.82
N LEU A 253 6.75 -22.05 4.35
CA LEU A 253 7.67 -23.15 4.67
C LEU A 253 8.74 -22.75 5.70
N ASP A 254 8.54 -21.63 6.40
CA ASP A 254 9.44 -21.09 7.43
C ASP A 254 10.90 -20.94 6.97
N GLN A 255 11.09 -20.61 5.68
CA GLN A 255 12.40 -20.40 5.03
C GLN A 255 12.52 -18.98 4.45
N VAL A 256 12.28 -17.97 5.29
CA VAL A 256 12.44 -16.55 4.97
C VAL A 256 13.42 -15.88 5.94
N PRO A 257 14.06 -14.76 5.57
CA PRO A 257 14.87 -13.99 6.51
C PRO A 257 14.11 -13.64 7.79
N GLU A 258 14.76 -13.78 8.95
CA GLU A 258 14.14 -13.56 10.27
C GLU A 258 13.54 -12.16 10.42
N GLN A 259 14.19 -11.14 9.85
CA GLN A 259 13.70 -9.76 9.84
C GLN A 259 12.34 -9.56 9.15
N LEU A 260 11.90 -10.49 8.28
CA LEU A 260 10.54 -10.47 7.72
C LEU A 260 9.48 -11.01 8.70
N LEU A 261 9.90 -11.51 9.86
CA LEU A 261 9.05 -12.07 10.91
C LEU A 261 9.02 -11.18 12.17
N ASP A 262 9.66 -10.00 12.13
CA ASP A 262 9.58 -9.00 13.22
C ASP A 262 8.20 -8.33 13.28
N ASP A 263 7.52 -8.24 12.14
CA ASP A 263 6.17 -7.72 11.98
C ASP A 263 5.17 -8.88 11.85
N VAL A 264 4.20 -8.93 12.76
CA VAL A 264 3.19 -10.00 12.82
C VAL A 264 2.02 -9.81 11.85
N GLY A 265 2.01 -8.71 11.10
CA GLY A 265 1.10 -8.42 10.01
C GLY A 265 -0.37 -8.36 10.44
N ARG A 266 -1.22 -9.10 9.73
CA ARG A 266 -2.67 -9.11 9.94
C ARG A 266 -3.10 -9.51 11.36
N PHE A 267 -2.26 -10.22 12.11
CA PHE A 267 -2.51 -10.50 13.52
C PHE A 267 -2.76 -9.23 14.34
N GLU A 268 -2.09 -8.11 14.03
CA GLU A 268 -2.30 -6.82 14.72
C GLU A 268 -3.76 -6.35 14.62
N VAL A 269 -4.42 -6.68 13.50
CA VAL A 269 -5.80 -6.30 13.19
C VAL A 269 -6.80 -7.30 13.78
N THR A 270 -6.54 -8.60 13.62
CA THR A 270 -7.56 -9.64 13.90
C THR A 270 -7.41 -10.30 15.26
N GLN A 271 -6.22 -10.23 15.86
CA GLN A 271 -5.85 -10.97 17.07
C GLN A 271 -6.03 -12.50 16.96
N ASN A 272 -6.23 -13.02 15.74
CA ASN A 272 -6.36 -14.46 15.49
C ASN A 272 -4.96 -15.06 15.27
N PRO A 273 -4.49 -16.02 16.10
CA PRO A 273 -3.16 -16.60 15.95
C PRO A 273 -2.84 -17.18 14.57
N GLN A 274 -3.85 -17.56 13.77
CA GLN A 274 -3.67 -18.04 12.40
C GLN A 274 -3.28 -16.93 11.40
N ASP A 275 -3.48 -15.66 11.76
CA ASP A 275 -3.12 -14.49 10.95
C ASP A 275 -1.70 -13.96 11.27
N LYS A 276 -0.92 -14.66 12.10
CA LYS A 276 0.48 -14.29 12.35
C LYS A 276 1.30 -14.41 11.07
N PHE A 277 2.00 -13.31 10.73
CA PHE A 277 2.81 -13.17 9.53
C PHE A 277 2.00 -13.28 8.24
N VAL A 278 0.68 -13.07 8.32
CA VAL A 278 -0.20 -13.00 7.16
C VAL A 278 -0.27 -11.56 6.68
N PHE A 279 -0.03 -11.37 5.39
CA PHE A 279 -0.07 -10.08 4.73
C PHE A 279 -0.94 -10.15 3.48
N LYS A 280 -1.46 -9.02 3.03
CA LYS A 280 -2.00 -8.88 1.68
C LYS A 280 -0.87 -9.16 0.71
N VAL A 281 -1.11 -10.07 -0.23
CA VAL A 281 -0.16 -10.32 -1.32
C VAL A 281 -0.02 -9.02 -2.12
N PRO A 282 1.18 -8.43 -2.25
CA PRO A 282 1.34 -7.16 -2.97
C PRO A 282 1.05 -7.34 -4.47
N SER A 283 0.67 -6.24 -5.11
CA SER A 283 0.66 -6.18 -6.58
C SER A 283 2.08 -6.33 -7.10
N LEU A 284 2.26 -7.07 -8.19
CA LEU A 284 3.54 -7.08 -8.92
C LEU A 284 3.55 -6.12 -10.11
N ARG A 285 2.47 -5.35 -10.34
CA ARG A 285 2.49 -4.27 -11.32
C ARG A 285 3.53 -3.23 -10.89
N ASN A 286 4.36 -2.81 -11.83
CA ASN A 286 5.46 -1.87 -11.60
C ASN A 286 6.53 -2.32 -10.58
N VAL A 287 6.58 -3.60 -10.18
CA VAL A 287 7.48 -4.07 -9.11
C VAL A 287 8.95 -3.78 -9.40
N ALA A 288 9.36 -3.76 -10.68
CA ALA A 288 10.71 -3.40 -11.08
C ALA A 288 11.12 -1.96 -10.76
N LEU A 289 10.17 -1.10 -10.39
CA LEU A 289 10.37 0.32 -10.10
C LEU A 289 10.23 0.66 -8.61
N THR A 290 9.90 -0.31 -7.77
CA THR A 290 9.52 -0.10 -6.36
C THR A 290 10.42 -0.88 -5.41
N ALA A 291 11.73 -0.78 -5.63
CA ALA A 291 12.72 -1.26 -4.67
C ALA A 291 12.85 -0.24 -3.53
N PRO A 292 13.13 -0.66 -2.29
CA PRO A 292 13.38 -2.04 -1.85
C PRO A 292 12.10 -2.85 -1.58
N TYR A 293 12.24 -4.17 -1.46
CA TYR A 293 11.14 -5.12 -1.45
C TYR A 293 10.72 -5.59 -0.05
N PHE A 294 9.51 -6.15 0.00
CA PHE A 294 8.78 -6.63 1.19
C PHE A 294 8.27 -5.51 2.09
N HIS A 295 7.41 -5.87 3.06
CA HIS A 295 6.72 -4.91 3.92
C HIS A 295 7.66 -4.05 4.78
N ASN A 296 8.90 -4.48 4.97
CA ASN A 296 9.92 -3.74 5.75
C ASN A 296 11.03 -3.14 4.87
N GLY A 297 10.95 -3.29 3.54
CA GLY A 297 11.92 -2.74 2.60
C GLY A 297 13.37 -3.18 2.87
N SER A 298 13.55 -4.41 3.36
CA SER A 298 14.85 -4.94 3.79
C SER A 298 15.67 -5.61 2.68
N VAL A 299 15.15 -5.68 1.45
CA VAL A 299 15.77 -6.39 0.32
C VAL A 299 15.86 -5.48 -0.89
N ASP A 300 17.09 -5.15 -1.32
CA ASP A 300 17.31 -4.15 -2.37
C ASP A 300 17.10 -4.69 -3.79
N ASN A 301 17.49 -5.95 -4.05
CA ASN A 301 17.49 -6.52 -5.40
C ASN A 301 16.27 -7.39 -5.67
N LEU A 302 15.73 -7.27 -6.89
CA LEU A 302 14.55 -8.04 -7.29
C LEU A 302 14.87 -9.53 -7.37
N SER A 303 16.06 -9.88 -7.84
CA SER A 303 16.60 -11.24 -7.85
C SER A 303 16.61 -11.89 -6.46
N ASP A 304 17.01 -11.16 -5.43
CA ASP A 304 17.00 -11.64 -4.04
C ASP A 304 15.57 -11.84 -3.54
N ALA A 305 14.67 -10.91 -3.85
CA ALA A 305 13.25 -11.04 -3.50
C ALA A 305 12.60 -12.27 -4.16
N ILE A 306 12.92 -12.55 -5.43
CA ILE A 306 12.48 -13.75 -6.16
C ILE A 306 12.96 -15.02 -5.45
N ARG A 307 14.25 -15.09 -5.07
CA ARG A 307 14.81 -16.26 -4.37
C ARG A 307 14.15 -16.48 -3.01
N ILE A 308 13.96 -15.41 -2.24
CA ILE A 308 13.31 -15.48 -0.92
C ILE A 308 11.88 -16.00 -1.08
N MET A 309 11.12 -15.51 -2.06
CA MET A 309 9.76 -15.98 -2.31
C MET A 309 9.71 -17.43 -2.79
N ALA A 310 10.58 -17.82 -3.73
CA ALA A 310 10.63 -19.19 -4.23
C ALA A 310 10.97 -20.19 -3.12
N ARG A 311 11.96 -19.87 -2.28
CA ARG A 311 12.33 -20.73 -1.15
C ARG A 311 11.27 -20.71 -0.05
N GLY A 312 10.88 -19.53 0.42
CA GLY A 312 9.98 -19.38 1.57
C GLY A 312 8.54 -19.81 1.33
N GLN A 313 8.04 -19.66 0.10
CA GLN A 313 6.64 -19.96 -0.24
C GLN A 313 6.47 -21.30 -0.96
N LEU A 314 7.44 -21.69 -1.79
CA LEU A 314 7.33 -22.85 -2.70
C LEU A 314 8.35 -23.95 -2.38
N GLY A 315 9.39 -23.67 -1.59
CA GLY A 315 10.43 -24.64 -1.24
C GLY A 315 11.38 -24.90 -2.40
N LEU A 316 11.49 -23.93 -3.31
CA LEU A 316 12.27 -24.04 -4.54
C LEU A 316 13.58 -23.25 -4.41
N ASP A 317 14.70 -23.92 -4.67
CA ASP A 317 15.99 -23.28 -4.90
C ASP A 317 16.16 -23.04 -6.40
N LEU A 318 15.84 -21.83 -6.84
CA LEU A 318 15.91 -21.45 -8.25
C LEU A 318 17.36 -21.29 -8.73
N SER A 319 17.62 -21.75 -9.95
CA SER A 319 18.88 -21.48 -10.64
C SER A 319 19.01 -19.98 -10.98
N ASP A 320 20.24 -19.51 -11.21
CA ASP A 320 20.48 -18.12 -11.63
C ASP A 320 19.77 -17.78 -12.95
N GLU A 321 19.68 -18.75 -13.86
CA GLU A 321 18.96 -18.60 -15.12
C GLU A 321 17.45 -18.48 -14.91
N ASP A 322 16.86 -19.26 -14.00
CA ASP A 322 15.43 -19.15 -13.67
C ASP A 322 15.10 -17.81 -13.01
N VAL A 323 15.97 -17.35 -12.10
CA VAL A 323 15.82 -16.03 -11.48
C VAL A 323 15.92 -14.93 -12.52
N ALA A 324 16.90 -14.99 -13.43
CA ALA A 324 17.05 -13.99 -14.49
C ALA A 324 15.86 -13.97 -15.46
N ASP A 325 15.32 -15.14 -15.81
CA ASP A 325 14.12 -15.23 -16.65
C ASP A 325 12.88 -14.65 -15.96
N ILE A 326 12.66 -14.96 -14.67
CA ILE A 326 11.55 -14.40 -13.88
C ILE A 326 11.73 -12.89 -13.67
N GLU A 327 12.94 -12.44 -13.36
CA GLU A 327 13.23 -11.01 -13.21
C GLU A 327 12.94 -10.25 -14.50
N ALA A 328 13.35 -10.79 -15.66
CA ALA A 328 13.02 -10.22 -16.96
C ALA A 328 11.49 -10.15 -17.18
N LEU A 329 10.74 -11.20 -16.79
CA LEU A 329 9.28 -11.16 -16.79
C LEU A 329 8.75 -10.03 -15.92
N LEU A 330 9.24 -9.85 -14.70
CA LEU A 330 8.75 -8.80 -13.79
C LEU A 330 8.97 -7.39 -14.35
N GLN A 331 10.02 -7.17 -15.16
CA GLN A 331 10.20 -5.91 -15.91
C GLN A 331 9.06 -5.64 -16.91
N SER A 332 8.43 -6.69 -17.44
CA SER A 332 7.27 -6.57 -18.36
C SER A 332 5.97 -6.17 -17.67
N PHE A 333 5.95 -6.15 -16.32
CA PHE A 333 4.78 -5.76 -15.54
C PHE A 333 4.69 -4.24 -15.33
N SER A 334 5.71 -3.51 -15.76
CA SER A 334 5.77 -2.05 -15.81
C SER A 334 5.36 -1.55 -17.19
N GLY A 335 4.77 -0.36 -17.26
CA GLY A 335 4.37 0.27 -18.51
C GLY A 335 4.40 1.78 -18.39
N ASP A 336 3.61 2.45 -19.22
CA ASP A 336 3.50 3.91 -19.20
C ASP A 336 2.83 4.38 -17.90
N LEU A 337 3.26 5.56 -17.46
CA LEU A 337 2.65 6.28 -16.34
C LEU A 337 1.14 6.50 -16.60
N PRO A 338 0.30 6.52 -15.56
CA PRO A 338 -1.12 6.77 -15.72
C PRO A 338 -1.40 8.09 -16.45
N ARG A 339 -2.33 8.08 -17.41
CA ARG A 339 -2.74 9.25 -18.20
C ARG A 339 -3.13 10.46 -17.34
N SER A 340 -3.79 10.24 -16.19
CA SER A 340 -4.18 11.32 -15.28
C SER A 340 -3.01 12.09 -14.66
N LEU A 341 -1.78 11.57 -14.75
CA LEU A 341 -0.57 12.32 -14.40
C LEU A 341 -0.21 13.39 -15.44
N ALA A 342 -0.59 13.20 -16.71
CA ALA A 342 -0.34 14.15 -17.79
C ALA A 342 -1.46 15.20 -17.95
N GLU A 343 -2.67 14.90 -17.47
CA GLU A 343 -3.84 15.81 -17.46
C GLU A 343 -3.86 16.80 -16.29
#